data_AF-A0A6P4AD46-F1
#
_entry.id   AF-A0A6P4AD46-F1
#
_cell.length_a   1.000
_cell.length_b   1.000
_cell.length_c   1.000
_cell.angle_alpha   90.00
_cell.angle_beta   90.00
_cell.angle_gamma   90.00
#
_symmetry.space_group_name_H-M   'P 1'
#
loop_
_entity.id
_entity.type
_entity.pdbx_description
1 polymer ?
#
loop_
_entity_poly.entity_id
_entity_poly.type
_entity_poly.pdbx_seq_one_letter_code
_entity_poly.pdbx_strand_id
1 'polypeptide(L)'
;MAVSLTRFLVFFLFSSLFIVMAKGDDVQSRFVETEKLQSSENSTMADRLDDNWINEHAVDNPDEIASMVDMSIRNSSERRNLGYFSCATGNPIDDCWRCDPGWHLHRKRLANCGIGFGRNAVGGRDGRYYVVNDPGDDDPVNPKPGTLRHAVIQDRPLWIVFKRDMVINLKQELIMNSFKTIDGRGVNVHIAYGACITIQFITNVIIHGLHIHDCKPTGNAMVRSSPSHYGWRTIADGDAISIFGSSHIWIDHNSLSNCADGLVDAIMGSTSITISNNYFTHHNEVMLLGHSDSYTRDKQMQVTIAYNHFGEGLIQRMPRCRHGYFHVVNNDYTHWEMYAIGGSANPTINSQGNRYLAPSNPFAKEVTKRVETSDGVWKHWNWRSEGDLLLNGAYFTPSGAGAAASYARASSLGAKSSSMVGSITSGAGVLSCRRGRQC
;
A
#
# COMPACT_ATOMS: atom_id res chain seq x y z
N MET A 1 27.74 -34.50 34.96
CA MET A 1 28.99 -34.75 35.71
C MET A 1 29.29 -36.24 35.60
N ALA A 2 30.38 -36.79 35.06
CA ALA A 2 31.63 -36.32 34.43
C ALA A 2 32.03 -37.41 33.40
N VAL A 3 32.29 -37.10 32.13
CA VAL A 3 33.60 -37.01 31.45
C VAL A 3 34.50 -38.27 31.53
N SER A 4 34.79 -38.90 30.38
CA SER A 4 36.17 -39.16 29.94
C SER A 4 36.25 -39.49 28.45
N LEU A 5 37.02 -38.68 27.71
CA LEU A 5 37.59 -38.93 26.37
C LEU A 5 38.72 -40.01 26.50
N THR A 6 39.32 -40.64 25.48
CA THR A 6 40.07 -40.05 24.34
C THR A 6 40.69 -41.14 23.42
N ARG A 7 40.81 -40.84 22.10
CA ARG A 7 41.89 -41.20 21.11
C ARG A 7 41.93 -42.65 20.54
N PHE A 8 42.34 -42.98 19.30
CA PHE A 8 43.01 -42.37 18.11
C PHE A 8 42.80 -43.39 16.92
N LEU A 9 42.42 -43.01 15.67
CA LEU A 9 43.24 -42.65 14.47
C LEU A 9 43.51 -43.83 13.47
N VAL A 10 43.48 -43.51 12.15
CA VAL A 10 44.07 -44.20 10.95
C VAL A 10 43.21 -45.32 10.27
N PHE A 11 43.04 -45.53 8.95
CA PHE A 11 43.20 -44.83 7.65
C PHE A 11 42.96 -45.88 6.50
N PHE A 12 42.66 -45.43 5.26
CA PHE A 12 42.69 -46.13 3.94
C PHE A 12 41.63 -47.24 3.63
N LEU A 13 41.16 -47.52 2.40
CA LEU A 13 40.91 -46.84 1.10
C LEU A 13 40.57 -47.96 0.05
N PHE A 14 39.84 -47.61 -1.03
CA PHE A 14 39.76 -48.27 -2.37
C PHE A 14 39.15 -49.70 -2.44
N SER A 15 37.99 -49.97 -3.06
CA SER A 15 37.54 -49.86 -4.47
C SER A 15 37.40 -51.24 -5.12
N SER A 16 36.29 -51.50 -5.81
CA SER A 16 36.29 -51.96 -7.22
C SER A 16 34.86 -52.22 -7.71
N LEU A 17 34.71 -52.01 -9.00
CA LEU A 17 33.52 -51.89 -9.81
C LEU A 17 33.50 -53.09 -10.78
N PHE A 18 32.30 -53.47 -11.24
CA PHE A 18 31.93 -53.99 -12.57
C PHE A 18 31.50 -55.47 -12.81
N ILE A 19 30.26 -55.56 -13.36
CA ILE A 19 29.77 -56.32 -14.55
C ILE A 19 29.46 -57.83 -14.30
N VAL A 20 28.29 -58.44 -14.60
CA VAL A 20 27.37 -58.37 -15.76
C VAL A 20 25.91 -58.64 -15.31
N MET A 21 24.93 -57.87 -15.84
CA MET A 21 23.52 -58.25 -15.87
C MET A 21 23.15 -58.89 -17.21
N ALA A 22 22.34 -59.95 -17.16
CA ALA A 22 21.67 -60.57 -18.29
C ALA A 22 20.46 -59.72 -18.76
N LYS A 23 20.22 -59.73 -20.07
CA LYS A 23 19.22 -58.98 -20.83
C LYS A 23 17.78 -59.47 -20.64
N GLY A 24 16.86 -58.49 -20.55
CA GLY A 24 15.56 -58.35 -21.25
C GLY A 24 14.47 -59.40 -20.99
N ASP A 25 13.18 -59.10 -20.96
CA ASP A 25 12.38 -57.90 -21.10
C ASP A 25 11.01 -58.24 -20.47
N ASP A 26 10.25 -57.20 -20.11
CA ASP A 26 8.78 -57.17 -19.93
C ASP A 26 8.30 -56.68 -18.55
N VAL A 27 8.62 -55.42 -18.23
CA VAL A 27 7.84 -54.58 -17.31
C VAL A 27 7.90 -53.13 -17.81
N GLN A 28 7.26 -52.87 -18.95
CA GLN A 28 7.05 -51.49 -19.45
C GLN A 28 5.59 -51.28 -19.84
N SER A 29 4.68 -51.53 -18.90
CA SER A 29 3.27 -51.12 -19.08
C SER A 29 2.56 -50.67 -17.81
N ARG A 30 3.22 -50.66 -16.64
CA ARG A 30 2.59 -50.24 -15.36
C ARG A 30 3.17 -48.99 -14.70
N PHE A 31 4.24 -48.40 -15.25
CA PHE A 31 4.80 -47.12 -14.76
C PHE A 31 4.40 -45.91 -15.61
N VAL A 32 3.79 -46.10 -16.78
CA VAL A 32 3.42 -45.01 -17.69
C VAL A 32 2.02 -44.43 -17.37
N GLU A 33 1.23 -45.12 -16.57
CA GLU A 33 -0.15 -44.69 -16.24
C GLU A 33 -0.24 -43.86 -14.95
N THR A 34 0.84 -43.76 -14.17
CA THR A 34 0.88 -42.95 -12.94
C THR A 34 1.57 -41.59 -13.13
N GLU A 35 2.29 -41.36 -14.23
CA GLU A 35 2.89 -40.05 -14.57
C GLU A 35 2.03 -39.19 -15.52
N LYS A 36 0.91 -39.72 -16.04
CA LYS A 36 0.02 -39.00 -16.97
C LYS A 36 -1.26 -38.40 -16.37
N LEU A 37 -1.41 -38.44 -15.04
CA LEU A 37 -2.57 -37.89 -14.33
C LEU A 37 -2.23 -36.84 -13.26
N GLN A 38 -1.01 -36.28 -13.30
CA GLN A 38 -0.59 -35.14 -12.47
C GLN A 38 0.02 -33.98 -13.28
N SER A 39 -0.29 -33.88 -14.58
CA SER A 39 0.20 -32.81 -15.45
C SER A 39 -0.88 -31.82 -15.92
N SER A 40 -1.97 -31.63 -15.15
CA SER A 40 -2.95 -30.58 -15.40
C SER A 40 -2.77 -29.41 -14.44
N GLU A 41 -2.11 -28.37 -14.94
CA GLU A 41 -2.21 -26.95 -14.54
C GLU A 41 -2.33 -26.64 -13.04
N ASN A 42 -1.18 -26.66 -12.35
CA ASN A 42 -0.96 -25.90 -11.12
C ASN A 42 0.23 -24.95 -11.29
N SER A 43 0.25 -24.16 -12.38
CA SER A 43 1.14 -23.00 -12.46
C SER A 43 0.44 -21.81 -11.81
N THR A 44 0.90 -21.39 -10.65
CA THR A 44 0.51 -20.12 -10.05
C THR A 44 0.76 -18.99 -11.05
N MET A 45 -0.18 -18.05 -11.18
CA MET A 45 -0.07 -16.87 -12.07
C MET A 45 1.22 -16.05 -11.86
N ALA A 46 1.92 -16.25 -10.73
CA ALA A 46 3.20 -15.63 -10.44
C ALA A 46 4.35 -16.08 -11.37
N ASP A 47 4.33 -17.32 -11.87
CA ASP A 47 5.44 -17.90 -12.67
C ASP A 47 5.33 -17.64 -14.18
N ARG A 48 4.24 -17.01 -14.65
CA ARG A 48 4.00 -16.73 -16.08
C ARG A 48 4.35 -15.31 -16.52
N LEU A 49 5.00 -14.52 -15.68
CA LEU A 49 5.34 -13.13 -16.01
C LEU A 49 6.81 -13.04 -16.41
N ASP A 50 7.05 -12.81 -17.70
CA ASP A 50 8.36 -12.60 -18.34
C ASP A 50 9.20 -11.51 -17.62
N ASP A 51 10.52 -11.70 -17.56
CA ASP A 51 11.47 -10.79 -16.89
C ASP A 51 11.62 -9.43 -17.59
N ASN A 52 11.05 -9.29 -18.80
CA ASN A 52 10.96 -8.05 -19.56
C ASN A 52 9.59 -7.33 -19.45
N TRP A 53 8.74 -7.68 -18.46
CA TRP A 53 7.48 -6.95 -18.27
C TRP A 53 7.73 -5.53 -17.73
N ILE A 54 7.72 -4.54 -18.62
CA ILE A 54 7.56 -3.13 -18.27
C ILE A 54 6.10 -2.93 -17.86
N ASN A 55 5.85 -2.51 -16.62
CA ASN A 55 4.51 -2.08 -16.25
C ASN A 55 4.20 -0.76 -16.98
N GLU A 56 3.40 -0.83 -18.04
CA GLU A 56 2.98 0.31 -18.89
C GLU A 56 2.33 1.47 -18.10
N HIS A 57 2.01 1.24 -16.83
CA HIS A 57 1.42 2.23 -15.94
C HIS A 57 2.41 2.91 -14.99
N ALA A 58 3.65 2.44 -14.93
CA ALA A 58 4.74 3.18 -14.28
C ALA A 58 5.14 4.33 -15.21
N VAL A 59 5.40 5.50 -14.63
CA VAL A 59 5.77 6.66 -15.45
C VAL A 59 7.26 6.64 -15.75
N ASP A 60 7.62 6.64 -17.04
CA ASP A 60 9.00 6.63 -17.54
C ASP A 60 9.82 7.84 -17.11
N ASN A 61 9.21 9.03 -17.11
CA ASN A 61 9.82 10.26 -16.62
C ASN A 61 8.93 10.95 -15.57
N PRO A 62 9.25 10.78 -14.27
CA PRO A 62 8.52 11.45 -13.19
C PRO A 62 8.47 12.99 -13.34
N ASP A 63 9.42 13.60 -14.07
CA ASP A 63 9.50 15.05 -14.32
C ASP A 63 8.34 15.59 -15.18
N GLU A 64 7.81 14.80 -16.12
CA GLU A 64 6.67 15.21 -16.94
C GLU A 64 5.40 15.35 -16.10
N ILE A 65 5.20 14.43 -15.17
CA ILE A 65 4.04 14.42 -14.29
C ILE A 65 3.93 15.67 -13.47
N ALA A 66 5.05 16.08 -12.93
CA ALA A 66 5.12 17.14 -11.96
C ALA A 66 5.03 18.52 -12.61
N SER A 67 5.49 18.65 -13.86
CA SER A 67 5.12 19.78 -14.71
C SER A 67 3.61 19.81 -15.05
N MET A 68 2.99 18.65 -15.34
CA MET A 68 1.55 18.54 -15.57
C MET A 68 0.75 18.85 -14.31
N VAL A 69 1.23 18.44 -13.14
CA VAL A 69 0.56 18.71 -11.87
C VAL A 69 0.75 20.16 -11.47
N ASP A 70 1.92 20.77 -11.62
CA ASP A 70 2.09 22.21 -11.42
C ASP A 70 1.16 23.01 -12.35
N MET A 71 0.99 22.58 -13.60
CA MET A 71 -0.02 23.17 -14.49
C MET A 71 -1.45 22.91 -14.01
N SER A 72 -1.77 21.72 -13.49
CA SER A 72 -3.10 21.42 -12.94
C SER A 72 -3.38 22.19 -11.65
N ILE A 73 -2.38 22.38 -10.80
CA ILE A 73 -2.43 23.17 -9.57
C ILE A 73 -2.60 24.62 -9.98
N ARG A 74 -1.81 25.16 -10.92
CA ARG A 74 -1.98 26.52 -11.45
C ARG A 74 -3.34 26.72 -12.10
N ASN A 75 -3.82 25.80 -12.94
CA ASN A 75 -5.14 25.87 -13.56
C ASN A 75 -6.27 25.73 -12.52
N SER A 76 -6.08 24.91 -11.49
CA SER A 76 -7.01 24.82 -10.37
C SER A 76 -6.96 26.08 -9.50
N SER A 77 -5.80 26.72 -9.38
CA SER A 77 -5.58 27.99 -8.67
C SER A 77 -6.22 29.17 -9.42
N GLU A 78 -6.12 29.19 -10.75
CA GLU A 78 -6.82 30.10 -11.66
C GLU A 78 -8.34 29.90 -11.56
N ARG A 79 -8.83 28.66 -11.54
CA ARG A 79 -10.24 28.35 -11.24
C ARG A 79 -10.66 28.69 -9.80
N ARG A 80 -9.73 28.64 -8.83
CA ARG A 80 -9.94 29.02 -7.42
C ARG A 80 -9.95 30.55 -7.23
N ASN A 81 -9.26 31.31 -8.08
CA ASN A 81 -9.36 32.77 -8.16
C ASN A 81 -10.74 33.27 -8.64
N LEU A 82 -11.60 32.37 -9.13
CA LEU A 82 -13.04 32.64 -9.36
C LEU A 82 -13.90 32.42 -8.10
N GLY A 83 -13.30 32.21 -6.92
CA GLY A 83 -13.94 32.29 -5.61
C GLY A 83 -14.94 31.19 -5.25
N TYR A 84 -15.15 30.18 -6.09
CA TYR A 84 -16.38 29.37 -5.99
C TYR A 84 -16.28 28.05 -5.21
N PHE A 85 -15.11 27.48 -4.91
CA PHE A 85 -15.03 26.12 -4.30
C PHE A 85 -13.81 25.77 -3.41
N SER A 86 -12.97 26.71 -2.98
CA SER A 86 -11.80 26.38 -2.13
C SER A 86 -12.18 26.28 -0.66
N CYS A 87 -11.79 25.21 0.04
CA CYS A 87 -11.88 25.15 1.50
C CYS A 87 -10.89 26.03 2.22
N ALA A 88 -9.93 26.59 1.49
CA ALA A 88 -8.81 27.34 2.05
C ALA A 88 -8.10 26.56 3.17
N THR A 89 -8.17 25.23 3.15
CA THR A 89 -7.46 24.37 4.10
C THR A 89 -5.96 24.40 3.80
N GLY A 90 -5.60 24.65 2.53
CA GLY A 90 -4.23 24.56 2.03
C GLY A 90 -3.88 23.16 1.52
N ASN A 91 -4.75 22.17 1.79
CA ASN A 91 -4.67 20.82 1.28
C ASN A 91 -5.43 20.73 -0.07
N PRO A 92 -4.73 20.55 -1.20
CA PRO A 92 -5.35 20.58 -2.52
C PRO A 92 -6.32 19.43 -2.78
N ILE A 93 -6.17 18.29 -2.08
CA ILE A 93 -7.10 17.15 -2.18
C ILE A 93 -8.44 17.55 -1.57
N ASP A 94 -8.43 17.98 -0.32
CA ASP A 94 -9.62 18.39 0.42
C ASP A 94 -10.28 19.61 -0.25
N ASP A 95 -9.48 20.63 -0.58
CA ASP A 95 -9.95 21.85 -1.25
C ASP A 95 -10.64 21.57 -2.60
N CYS A 96 -10.46 20.39 -3.20
CA CYS A 96 -11.09 20.01 -4.47
C CYS A 96 -12.55 19.54 -4.34
N TRP A 97 -12.94 18.95 -3.21
CA TRP A 97 -14.28 18.34 -3.03
C TRP A 97 -14.97 18.67 -1.72
N ARG A 98 -14.23 18.88 -0.64
CA ARG A 98 -14.73 18.87 0.73
C ARG A 98 -15.71 20.01 1.03
N CYS A 99 -15.54 21.14 0.34
CA CYS A 99 -16.35 22.35 0.52
C CYS A 99 -17.64 22.38 -0.26
N ASP A 100 -17.94 21.36 -1.03
CA ASP A 100 -19.25 21.21 -1.64
C ASP A 100 -20.26 20.77 -0.56
N PRO A 101 -21.22 21.62 -0.13
CA PRO A 101 -22.27 21.18 0.80
C PRO A 101 -23.18 20.10 0.17
N GLY A 102 -23.16 20.00 -1.16
CA GLY A 102 -23.76 18.96 -1.99
C GLY A 102 -22.87 17.75 -2.24
N TRP A 103 -21.75 17.56 -1.52
CA TRP A 103 -20.83 16.42 -1.71
C TRP A 103 -21.56 15.06 -1.75
N HIS A 104 -22.64 14.92 -0.99
CA HIS A 104 -23.45 13.71 -0.92
C HIS A 104 -24.24 13.42 -2.21
N LEU A 105 -24.55 14.45 -3.01
CA LEU A 105 -25.12 14.35 -4.36
C LEU A 105 -24.02 14.17 -5.42
N HIS A 106 -22.84 14.73 -5.16
CA HIS A 106 -21.69 14.71 -6.06
C HIS A 106 -20.54 13.80 -5.58
N ARG A 107 -20.84 12.69 -4.89
CA ARG A 107 -19.81 11.86 -4.21
C ARG A 107 -18.64 11.50 -5.12
N LYS A 108 -18.96 11.15 -6.36
CA LYS A 108 -18.02 10.75 -7.41
C LYS A 108 -17.02 11.83 -7.83
N ARG A 109 -17.28 13.11 -7.52
CA ARG A 109 -16.35 14.22 -7.74
C ARG A 109 -15.00 13.97 -7.05
N LEU A 110 -15.01 13.26 -5.92
CA LEU A 110 -13.81 12.86 -5.19
C LEU A 110 -12.76 12.22 -6.12
N ALA A 111 -13.17 11.35 -7.05
CA ALA A 111 -12.24 10.64 -7.95
C ALA A 111 -11.46 11.55 -8.92
N ASN A 112 -11.82 12.83 -9.01
CA ASN A 112 -11.06 13.81 -9.81
C ASN A 112 -10.09 14.66 -8.94
N CYS A 113 -10.02 14.37 -7.64
CA CYS A 113 -9.23 15.14 -6.67
C CYS A 113 -7.95 14.41 -6.24
N GLY A 114 -7.70 13.20 -6.77
CA GLY A 114 -6.45 12.49 -6.56
C GLY A 114 -5.27 13.30 -7.08
N ILE A 115 -4.13 13.19 -6.39
CA ILE A 115 -2.86 13.80 -6.74
C ILE A 115 -1.77 12.73 -6.74
N GLY A 116 -0.51 13.12 -6.97
CA GLY A 116 0.58 12.17 -6.83
C GLY A 116 0.67 11.17 -7.99
N PHE A 117 1.34 10.05 -7.74
CA PHE A 117 1.39 8.93 -8.67
C PHE A 117 0.05 8.21 -8.83
N GLY A 118 -0.81 8.24 -7.80
CA GLY A 118 -2.14 7.62 -7.78
C GLY A 118 -3.26 8.51 -8.32
N ARG A 119 -2.98 9.72 -8.82
CA ARG A 119 -3.99 10.68 -9.29
C ARG A 119 -4.96 10.16 -10.34
N ASN A 120 -4.53 9.17 -11.11
CA ASN A 120 -5.31 8.55 -12.18
C ASN A 120 -6.20 7.40 -11.68
N ALA A 121 -6.21 7.09 -10.38
CA ALA A 121 -7.12 6.12 -9.79
C ALA A 121 -8.57 6.61 -9.90
N VAL A 122 -9.31 6.14 -10.90
CA VAL A 122 -10.71 6.58 -11.09
C VAL A 122 -11.71 5.81 -10.23
N GLY A 123 -11.27 4.69 -9.63
CA GLY A 123 -12.12 3.84 -8.81
C GLY A 123 -13.38 3.40 -9.55
N GLY A 124 -14.54 3.51 -8.89
CA GLY A 124 -15.86 3.21 -9.43
C GLY A 124 -16.61 4.41 -10.01
N ARG A 125 -15.92 5.53 -10.33
CA ARG A 125 -16.54 6.80 -10.76
C ARG A 125 -17.59 6.61 -11.86
N ASP A 126 -17.26 5.83 -12.87
CA ASP A 126 -18.08 5.65 -14.08
C ASP A 126 -19.12 4.52 -13.92
N GLY A 127 -19.20 3.94 -12.72
CA GLY A 127 -20.10 2.85 -12.35
C GLY A 127 -21.44 3.27 -11.79
N ARG A 128 -22.25 2.32 -11.33
CA ARG A 128 -23.45 2.63 -10.52
C ARG A 128 -23.09 2.72 -9.04
N TYR A 129 -23.95 3.37 -8.26
CA TYR A 129 -23.86 3.24 -6.81
C TYR A 129 -24.26 1.83 -6.38
N TYR A 130 -23.54 1.27 -5.40
CA TYR A 130 -23.92 0.08 -4.67
C TYR A 130 -24.07 0.45 -3.20
N VAL A 131 -25.22 0.15 -2.59
CA VAL A 131 -25.45 0.48 -1.18
C VAL A 131 -25.33 -0.78 -0.34
N VAL A 132 -24.28 -0.85 0.48
CA VAL A 132 -24.11 -1.88 1.50
C VAL A 132 -25.15 -1.64 2.59
N ASN A 133 -26.01 -2.62 2.80
CA ASN A 133 -27.10 -2.60 3.78
C ASN A 133 -27.01 -3.75 4.79
N ASP A 134 -26.11 -4.69 4.55
CA ASP A 134 -25.84 -5.87 5.38
C ASP A 134 -24.33 -5.93 5.72
N PRO A 135 -23.95 -5.87 7.01
CA PRO A 135 -22.55 -5.98 7.42
C PRO A 135 -22.02 -7.42 7.47
N GLY A 136 -22.86 -8.43 7.19
CA GLY A 136 -22.49 -9.84 7.26
C GLY A 136 -21.47 -10.29 6.20
N ASP A 137 -20.70 -11.31 6.54
CA ASP A 137 -19.68 -11.92 5.68
C ASP A 137 -19.56 -13.45 5.88
N ASP A 138 -20.70 -14.12 6.16
CA ASP A 138 -20.70 -15.52 6.61
C ASP A 138 -20.20 -16.53 5.57
N ASP A 139 -20.37 -16.22 4.28
CA ASP A 139 -19.94 -17.08 3.16
C ASP A 139 -18.99 -16.29 2.22
N PRO A 140 -17.66 -16.48 2.36
CA PRO A 140 -16.66 -15.87 1.49
C PRO A 140 -16.73 -16.32 0.02
N VAL A 141 -17.42 -17.43 -0.27
CA VAL A 141 -17.61 -17.96 -1.62
C VAL A 141 -18.93 -17.48 -2.21
N ASN A 142 -20.02 -17.39 -1.46
CA ASN A 142 -21.33 -16.96 -1.99
C ASN A 142 -21.88 -15.75 -1.22
N PRO A 143 -21.25 -14.57 -1.39
CA PRO A 143 -21.67 -13.38 -0.66
C PRO A 143 -23.06 -12.92 -1.10
N LYS A 144 -23.92 -12.56 -0.13
CA LYS A 144 -25.28 -12.11 -0.40
C LYS A 144 -25.29 -10.69 -1.01
N PRO A 145 -26.16 -10.40 -2.01
CA PRO A 145 -26.41 -9.02 -2.41
C PRO A 145 -26.82 -8.16 -1.20
N GLY A 146 -26.25 -6.97 -1.09
CA GLY A 146 -26.37 -6.09 0.07
C GLY A 146 -25.10 -6.04 0.94
N THR A 147 -24.22 -7.05 0.84
CA THR A 147 -22.95 -7.11 1.57
C THR A 147 -21.81 -6.38 0.85
N LEU A 148 -20.77 -6.01 1.61
CA LEU A 148 -19.55 -5.42 1.05
C LEU A 148 -18.82 -6.41 0.12
N ARG A 149 -18.69 -7.69 0.51
CA ARG A 149 -18.04 -8.71 -0.31
C ARG A 149 -18.72 -8.88 -1.67
N HIS A 150 -20.05 -8.94 -1.69
CA HIS A 150 -20.76 -9.01 -2.98
C HIS A 150 -20.48 -7.78 -3.84
N ALA A 151 -20.42 -6.58 -3.25
CA ALA A 151 -20.19 -5.34 -3.97
C ALA A 151 -18.82 -5.30 -4.67
N VAL A 152 -17.76 -5.64 -3.94
CA VAL A 152 -16.38 -5.44 -4.41
C VAL A 152 -15.94 -6.44 -5.47
N ILE A 153 -16.57 -7.61 -5.56
CA ILE A 153 -16.22 -8.63 -6.55
C ILE A 153 -16.86 -8.40 -7.93
N GLN A 154 -17.84 -7.50 -8.06
CA GLN A 154 -18.57 -7.34 -9.34
C GLN A 154 -17.65 -6.90 -10.49
N ASP A 155 -17.90 -7.36 -11.71
CA ASP A 155 -17.05 -7.01 -12.87
C ASP A 155 -17.20 -5.54 -13.29
N ARG A 156 -18.40 -4.99 -13.14
CA ARG A 156 -18.68 -3.59 -13.48
C ARG A 156 -18.03 -2.62 -12.48
N PRO A 157 -17.70 -1.40 -12.91
CA PRO A 157 -17.32 -0.34 -11.99
C PRO A 157 -18.43 -0.07 -10.97
N LEU A 158 -18.07 0.14 -9.69
CA LEU A 158 -19.05 0.43 -8.63
C LEU A 158 -18.52 1.46 -7.64
N TRP A 159 -19.36 2.46 -7.35
CA TRP A 159 -19.18 3.37 -6.23
C TRP A 159 -19.95 2.85 -5.03
N ILE A 160 -19.24 2.22 -4.09
CA ILE A 160 -19.81 1.49 -2.96
C ILE A 160 -19.95 2.47 -1.78
N VAL A 161 -21.18 2.59 -1.28
CA VAL A 161 -21.53 3.43 -0.12
C VAL A 161 -22.27 2.59 0.91
N PHE A 162 -22.43 3.12 2.11
CA PHE A 162 -23.01 2.40 3.24
C PHE A 162 -24.33 3.05 3.68
N LYS A 163 -25.33 2.22 3.99
CA LYS A 163 -26.68 2.69 4.35
C LYS A 163 -26.74 3.37 5.72
N ARG A 164 -25.89 2.93 6.64
CA ARG A 164 -25.84 3.31 8.06
C ARG A 164 -24.45 3.00 8.60
N ASP A 165 -24.20 3.39 9.85
CA ASP A 165 -23.02 2.97 10.59
C ASP A 165 -22.97 1.44 10.69
N MET A 166 -21.79 0.87 10.50
CA MET A 166 -21.59 -0.58 10.46
C MET A 166 -20.20 -0.97 10.96
N VAL A 167 -20.15 -2.12 11.65
CA VAL A 167 -18.91 -2.86 11.89
C VAL A 167 -18.97 -4.12 11.05
N ILE A 168 -18.03 -4.26 10.12
CA ILE A 168 -17.92 -5.37 9.19
C ILE A 168 -16.78 -6.26 9.68
N ASN A 169 -17.13 -7.46 10.15
CA ASN A 169 -16.17 -8.48 10.55
C ASN A 169 -16.05 -9.50 9.41
N LEU A 170 -15.01 -9.36 8.60
CA LEU A 170 -14.76 -10.24 7.47
C LEU A 170 -14.22 -11.59 7.95
N LYS A 171 -14.77 -12.68 7.43
CA LYS A 171 -14.33 -14.04 7.79
C LYS A 171 -13.01 -14.43 7.12
N GLN A 172 -12.76 -13.87 5.94
CA GLN A 172 -11.59 -14.11 5.10
C GLN A 172 -11.22 -12.82 4.38
N GLU A 173 -10.01 -12.72 3.82
CA GLU A 173 -9.56 -11.55 3.06
C GLU A 173 -10.64 -11.04 2.09
N LEU A 174 -10.89 -9.73 2.08
CA LEU A 174 -11.78 -9.08 1.13
C LEU A 174 -11.04 -8.83 -0.18
N ILE A 175 -10.94 -9.87 -1.01
CA ILE A 175 -10.42 -9.78 -2.37
C ILE A 175 -11.44 -9.06 -3.24
N MET A 176 -10.98 -8.09 -4.02
CA MET A 176 -11.84 -7.27 -4.86
C MET A 176 -11.42 -7.27 -6.33
N ASN A 177 -12.33 -6.79 -7.20
CA ASN A 177 -12.09 -6.60 -8.61
C ASN A 177 -11.72 -5.14 -8.92
N SER A 178 -11.22 -4.86 -10.12
CA SER A 178 -10.86 -3.51 -10.59
C SER A 178 -12.04 -2.54 -10.58
N PHE A 179 -11.76 -1.24 -10.64
CA PHE A 179 -12.76 -0.15 -10.77
C PHE A 179 -13.75 -0.09 -9.61
N LYS A 180 -13.22 -0.05 -8.38
CA LYS A 180 -14.03 0.03 -7.16
C LYS A 180 -13.68 1.27 -6.37
N THR A 181 -14.70 1.92 -5.84
CA THR A 181 -14.54 2.91 -4.78
C THR A 181 -15.31 2.42 -3.57
N ILE A 182 -14.66 2.30 -2.42
CA ILE A 182 -15.32 2.14 -1.12
C ILE A 182 -15.32 3.50 -0.45
N ASP A 183 -16.51 4.08 -0.25
CA ASP A 183 -16.71 5.44 0.25
C ASP A 183 -17.55 5.43 1.53
N GLY A 184 -16.87 5.56 2.67
CA GLY A 184 -17.48 5.61 4.00
C GLY A 184 -18.12 6.94 4.37
N ARG A 185 -18.00 8.00 3.56
CA ARG A 185 -18.47 9.34 3.97
C ARG A 185 -19.94 9.37 4.35
N GLY A 186 -20.23 10.02 5.47
CA GLY A 186 -21.58 10.28 5.96
C GLY A 186 -22.13 9.24 6.94
N VAL A 187 -21.38 8.17 7.19
CA VAL A 187 -21.67 7.13 8.20
C VAL A 187 -20.34 6.63 8.78
N ASN A 188 -20.40 5.98 9.93
CA ASN A 188 -19.22 5.42 10.58
C ASN A 188 -19.06 3.93 10.20
N VAL A 189 -18.03 3.61 9.42
CA VAL A 189 -17.78 2.25 8.91
C VAL A 189 -16.46 1.73 9.44
N HIS A 190 -16.54 0.62 10.16
CA HIS A 190 -15.39 -0.11 10.67
C HIS A 190 -15.24 -1.43 9.90
N ILE A 191 -14.05 -1.74 9.42
CA ILE A 191 -13.64 -3.09 8.99
C ILE A 191 -12.67 -3.58 10.07
N ALA A 192 -13.11 -4.53 10.88
CA ALA A 192 -12.36 -4.88 12.09
C ALA A 192 -12.61 -6.28 12.64
N TYR A 193 -11.70 -6.71 13.51
CA TYR A 193 -11.76 -7.93 14.33
C TYR A 193 -11.69 -9.26 13.59
N GLY A 194 -11.51 -9.22 12.27
CA GLY A 194 -11.40 -10.36 11.38
C GLY A 194 -10.37 -10.08 10.29
N ALA A 195 -10.61 -10.60 9.08
CA ALA A 195 -9.78 -10.26 7.93
C ALA A 195 -10.01 -8.81 7.47
N CYS A 196 -9.18 -8.34 6.55
CA CYS A 196 -9.26 -6.99 5.99
C CYS A 196 -9.07 -6.99 4.46
N ILE A 197 -8.56 -5.91 3.86
CA ILE A 197 -8.68 -5.65 2.42
C ILE A 197 -7.47 -6.18 1.65
N THR A 198 -7.74 -6.89 0.54
CA THR A 198 -6.69 -7.37 -0.37
C THR A 198 -6.96 -6.92 -1.81
N ILE A 199 -6.09 -6.06 -2.33
CA ILE A 199 -6.10 -5.49 -3.69
C ILE A 199 -5.02 -6.24 -4.48
N GLN A 200 -5.40 -7.30 -5.19
CA GLN A 200 -4.45 -8.19 -5.84
C GLN A 200 -4.69 -8.30 -7.34
N PHE A 201 -3.65 -8.00 -8.14
CA PHE A 201 -3.62 -8.04 -9.60
C PHE A 201 -4.76 -7.27 -10.28
N ILE A 202 -5.09 -6.10 -9.74
CA ILE A 202 -6.18 -5.25 -10.22
C ILE A 202 -5.73 -3.81 -10.39
N THR A 203 -6.61 -2.99 -10.96
CA THR A 203 -6.36 -1.57 -11.16
C THR A 203 -7.55 -0.70 -10.77
N ASN A 204 -7.30 0.59 -10.56
CA ASN A 204 -8.31 1.61 -10.34
C ASN A 204 -9.17 1.33 -9.10
N VAL A 205 -8.56 1.47 -7.92
CA VAL A 205 -9.25 1.31 -6.63
C VAL A 205 -9.08 2.56 -5.78
N ILE A 206 -10.18 3.01 -5.16
CA ILE A 206 -10.18 4.08 -4.15
C ILE A 206 -10.75 3.51 -2.85
N ILE A 207 -9.99 3.61 -1.76
CA ILE A 207 -10.43 3.27 -0.40
C ILE A 207 -10.49 4.55 0.41
N HIS A 208 -11.70 4.98 0.78
CA HIS A 208 -11.92 6.29 1.35
C HIS A 208 -12.89 6.32 2.54
N GLY A 209 -12.48 6.97 3.63
CA GLY A 209 -13.35 7.28 4.75
C GLY A 209 -13.68 6.08 5.66
N LEU A 210 -12.76 5.13 5.83
CA LEU A 210 -12.97 3.92 6.65
C LEU A 210 -12.12 3.91 7.91
N HIS A 211 -12.67 3.34 8.99
CA HIS A 211 -11.89 2.85 10.12
C HIS A 211 -11.49 1.40 9.84
N ILE A 212 -10.19 1.10 9.81
CA ILE A 212 -9.68 -0.26 9.56
C ILE A 212 -8.70 -0.61 10.68
N HIS A 213 -9.07 -1.57 11.52
CA HIS A 213 -8.29 -1.87 12.72
C HIS A 213 -8.54 -3.27 13.25
N ASP A 214 -7.67 -3.77 14.13
CA ASP A 214 -7.81 -5.10 14.73
C ASP A 214 -7.92 -6.22 13.67
N CYS A 215 -7.26 -6.05 12.52
CA CYS A 215 -7.17 -7.05 11.48
C CYS A 215 -6.37 -8.26 11.98
N LYS A 216 -6.81 -9.46 11.61
CA LYS A 216 -6.26 -10.73 12.10
C LYS A 216 -5.86 -11.65 10.95
N PRO A 217 -4.89 -12.55 11.17
CA PRO A 217 -4.59 -13.59 10.22
C PRO A 217 -5.82 -14.47 9.98
N THR A 218 -6.18 -14.65 8.72
CA THR A 218 -7.29 -15.52 8.28
C THR A 218 -6.87 -16.23 7.01
N GLY A 219 -7.44 -17.39 6.73
CA GLY A 219 -7.13 -18.14 5.52
C GLY A 219 -7.56 -19.59 5.61
N ASN A 220 -6.88 -20.43 4.82
CA ASN A 220 -7.20 -21.85 4.63
C ASN A 220 -8.67 -22.05 4.25
N ALA A 221 -9.11 -21.24 3.29
CA ALA A 221 -10.49 -21.20 2.84
C ALA A 221 -10.58 -20.87 1.36
N MET A 222 -11.70 -21.27 0.75
CA MET A 222 -12.07 -20.77 -0.57
C MET A 222 -12.59 -19.34 -0.45
N VAL A 223 -12.10 -18.44 -1.29
CA VAL A 223 -12.50 -17.02 -1.30
C VAL A 223 -12.83 -16.59 -2.72
N ARG A 224 -13.97 -15.93 -2.90
CA ARG A 224 -14.40 -15.38 -4.19
C ARG A 224 -13.71 -14.05 -4.47
N SER A 225 -13.19 -13.90 -5.70
CA SER A 225 -12.56 -12.66 -6.19
C SER A 225 -13.32 -11.99 -7.34
N SER A 226 -14.17 -12.75 -8.06
CA SER A 226 -15.06 -12.23 -9.10
C SER A 226 -16.37 -13.03 -9.15
N PRO A 227 -17.40 -12.62 -9.94
CA PRO A 227 -18.63 -13.40 -10.07
C PRO A 227 -18.38 -14.79 -10.66
N SER A 228 -17.32 -14.96 -11.45
CA SER A 228 -16.95 -16.21 -12.10
C SER A 228 -15.80 -16.98 -11.43
N HIS A 229 -15.06 -16.36 -10.51
CA HIS A 229 -13.84 -16.95 -9.94
C HIS A 229 -13.80 -16.90 -8.41
N TYR A 230 -13.45 -18.05 -7.83
CA TYR A 230 -13.05 -18.19 -6.43
C TYR A 230 -11.92 -19.23 -6.34
N GLY A 231 -11.02 -19.06 -5.38
CA GLY A 231 -9.82 -19.90 -5.26
C GLY A 231 -9.44 -20.16 -3.80
N TRP A 232 -8.57 -21.16 -3.60
CA TRP A 232 -8.04 -21.46 -2.26
C TRP A 232 -7.06 -20.37 -1.84
N ARG A 233 -7.24 -19.87 -0.61
CA ARG A 233 -6.36 -18.89 0.03
C ARG A 233 -5.67 -19.51 1.22
N THR A 234 -4.35 -19.38 1.27
CA THR A 234 -3.54 -19.69 2.46
C THR A 234 -3.76 -18.62 3.53
N ILE A 235 -3.08 -18.77 4.66
CA ILE A 235 -3.11 -17.77 5.73
C ILE A 235 -2.55 -16.45 5.20
N ALA A 236 -3.33 -15.39 5.33
CA ALA A 236 -2.89 -14.02 5.16
C ALA A 236 -2.41 -13.46 6.50
N ASP A 237 -1.46 -12.53 6.46
CA ASP A 237 -0.73 -12.05 7.64
C ASP A 237 -1.60 -11.17 8.57
N GLY A 238 -2.66 -10.57 8.02
CA GLY A 238 -3.58 -9.71 8.78
C GLY A 238 -3.28 -8.22 8.63
N ASP A 239 -2.79 -7.80 7.46
CA ASP A 239 -2.67 -6.39 7.08
C ASP A 239 -4.01 -5.68 7.02
N ALA A 240 -4.03 -4.36 7.25
CA ALA A 240 -5.25 -3.56 7.04
C ALA A 240 -5.61 -3.44 5.55
N ILE A 241 -4.63 -3.07 4.71
CA ILE A 241 -4.76 -3.00 3.26
C ILE A 241 -3.50 -3.59 2.62
N SER A 242 -3.66 -4.75 1.96
CA SER A 242 -2.59 -5.39 1.19
C SER A 242 -2.76 -5.14 -0.30
N ILE A 243 -1.72 -4.64 -0.98
CA ILE A 243 -1.68 -4.29 -2.40
C ILE A 243 -0.62 -5.14 -3.09
N PHE A 244 -1.06 -5.98 -4.02
CA PHE A 244 -0.22 -6.97 -4.67
C PHE A 244 -0.31 -6.84 -6.18
N GLY A 245 0.80 -6.57 -6.87
CA GLY A 245 0.87 -6.44 -8.33
C GLY A 245 -0.23 -5.57 -8.94
N SER A 246 -0.60 -4.48 -8.27
CA SER A 246 -1.75 -3.64 -8.63
C SER A 246 -1.32 -2.21 -8.97
N SER A 247 -2.15 -1.50 -9.73
CA SER A 247 -1.86 -0.13 -10.17
C SER A 247 -3.03 0.83 -10.01
N HIS A 248 -2.75 2.14 -9.99
CA HIS A 248 -3.80 3.17 -9.90
C HIS A 248 -4.65 3.02 -8.63
N ILE A 249 -3.98 3.11 -7.47
CA ILE A 249 -4.59 2.92 -6.17
C ILE A 249 -4.54 4.22 -5.38
N TRP A 250 -5.66 4.56 -4.72
CA TRP A 250 -5.73 5.72 -3.84
C TRP A 250 -6.35 5.36 -2.49
N ILE A 251 -5.57 5.52 -1.42
CA ILE A 251 -5.97 5.27 -0.03
C ILE A 251 -6.06 6.63 0.65
N ASP A 252 -7.28 7.09 0.94
CA ASP A 252 -7.55 8.47 1.35
C ASP A 252 -8.47 8.58 2.57
N HIS A 253 -8.15 9.43 3.56
CA HIS A 253 -9.04 9.67 4.71
C HIS A 253 -9.47 8.42 5.48
N ASN A 254 -8.57 7.45 5.64
CA ASN A 254 -8.82 6.28 6.49
C ASN A 254 -8.12 6.44 7.84
N SER A 255 -8.70 5.85 8.87
CA SER A 255 -8.09 5.72 10.19
C SER A 255 -7.65 4.27 10.39
N LEU A 256 -6.34 4.04 10.50
CA LEU A 256 -5.73 2.71 10.51
C LEU A 256 -4.94 2.47 11.80
N SER A 257 -5.16 1.33 12.45
CA SER A 257 -4.48 1.00 13.71
C SER A 257 -4.56 -0.47 14.11
N ASN A 258 -3.63 -0.90 14.99
CA ASN A 258 -3.69 -2.16 15.73
C ASN A 258 -4.01 -3.42 14.90
N CYS A 259 -3.38 -3.58 13.73
CA CYS A 259 -3.51 -4.80 12.95
C CYS A 259 -2.48 -5.86 13.38
N ALA A 260 -2.65 -7.09 12.94
CA ALA A 260 -1.74 -8.17 13.31
C ALA A 260 -0.35 -8.04 12.68
N ASP A 261 -0.27 -7.56 11.44
CA ASP A 261 1.00 -7.37 10.71
C ASP A 261 1.19 -5.93 10.23
N GLY A 262 0.93 -5.60 8.96
CA GLY A 262 1.03 -4.24 8.40
C GLY A 262 -0.25 -3.40 8.49
N LEU A 263 -0.17 -2.07 8.31
CA LEU A 263 -1.36 -1.26 8.01
C LEU A 263 -1.55 -1.11 6.50
N VAL A 264 -0.51 -0.71 5.76
CA VAL A 264 -0.58 -0.59 4.30
C VAL A 264 0.67 -1.19 3.66
N ASP A 265 0.48 -2.30 2.97
CA ASP A 265 1.57 -3.03 2.33
C ASP A 265 1.38 -3.04 0.81
N ALA A 266 2.42 -2.64 0.06
CA ALA A 266 2.42 -2.63 -1.39
C ALA A 266 3.64 -3.35 -1.92
N ILE A 267 3.42 -4.44 -2.68
CA ILE A 267 4.48 -5.36 -3.07
C ILE A 267 4.28 -5.86 -4.51
N MET A 268 5.24 -6.63 -5.02
CA MET A 268 5.11 -7.43 -6.23
C MET A 268 4.85 -6.60 -7.49
N GLY A 269 5.59 -5.51 -7.65
CA GLY A 269 5.52 -4.63 -8.82
C GLY A 269 4.36 -3.65 -8.78
N SER A 270 3.69 -3.48 -7.64
CA SER A 270 2.63 -2.48 -7.48
C SER A 270 3.16 -1.06 -7.71
N THR A 271 2.39 -0.20 -8.36
CA THR A 271 2.83 1.16 -8.74
C THR A 271 1.67 2.12 -8.94
N SER A 272 1.94 3.40 -9.16
CA SER A 272 0.91 4.43 -9.34
C SER A 272 -0.06 4.49 -8.15
N ILE A 273 0.52 4.66 -6.96
CA ILE A 273 -0.19 4.65 -5.68
C ILE A 273 -0.13 6.03 -5.03
N THR A 274 -1.21 6.46 -4.39
CA THR A 274 -1.22 7.59 -3.47
C THR A 274 -1.89 7.22 -2.16
N ILE A 275 -1.21 7.53 -1.05
CA ILE A 275 -1.67 7.32 0.31
C ILE A 275 -1.75 8.70 0.95
N SER A 276 -2.97 9.22 1.13
CA SER A 276 -3.18 10.59 1.57
C SER A 276 -4.20 10.79 2.66
N ASN A 277 -4.04 11.87 3.45
CA ASN A 277 -5.03 12.25 4.46
C ASN A 277 -5.39 11.15 5.46
N ASN A 278 -4.59 10.11 5.62
CA ASN A 278 -4.89 9.02 6.54
C ASN A 278 -4.34 9.34 7.94
N TYR A 279 -4.98 8.75 8.95
CA TYR A 279 -4.52 8.82 10.33
C TYR A 279 -4.05 7.44 10.79
N PHE A 280 -2.76 7.32 11.08
CA PHE A 280 -2.13 6.08 11.52
C PHE A 280 -1.83 6.17 13.02
N THR A 281 -2.21 5.16 13.80
CA THR A 281 -1.91 5.11 15.25
C THR A 281 -1.72 3.68 15.74
N HIS A 282 -1.13 3.53 16.94
CA HIS A 282 -1.09 2.28 17.72
C HIS A 282 -0.66 1.06 16.90
N HIS A 283 0.52 1.10 16.29
CA HIS A 283 0.96 0.05 15.39
C HIS A 283 2.48 0.00 15.24
N ASN A 284 3.04 -1.20 15.16
CA ASN A 284 4.49 -1.36 15.04
C ASN A 284 4.96 -1.12 13.58
N GLU A 285 4.47 -1.95 12.67
CA GLU A 285 4.94 -2.02 11.28
C GLU A 285 3.95 -1.32 10.36
N VAL A 286 4.07 0.01 10.21
CA VAL A 286 3.00 0.82 9.62
C VAL A 286 2.81 0.58 8.13
N MET A 287 3.86 0.76 7.33
CA MET A 287 3.75 0.74 5.88
C MET A 287 5.00 0.13 5.22
N LEU A 288 4.82 -1.01 4.53
CA LEU A 288 5.87 -1.67 3.77
C LEU A 288 5.67 -1.46 2.26
N LEU A 289 6.67 -0.88 1.60
CA LEU A 289 6.64 -0.62 0.17
C LEU A 289 7.79 -1.38 -0.50
N GLY A 290 7.47 -2.56 -1.03
CA GLY A 290 8.39 -3.57 -1.55
C GLY A 290 8.79 -4.58 -0.47
N HIS A 291 8.66 -5.88 -0.75
CA HIS A 291 8.79 -6.95 0.25
C HIS A 291 10.20 -7.55 0.37
N SER A 292 10.95 -7.58 -0.74
CA SER A 292 12.22 -8.31 -0.84
C SER A 292 13.31 -7.49 -1.53
N ASP A 293 14.51 -7.52 -0.95
CA ASP A 293 15.70 -6.89 -1.51
C ASP A 293 16.12 -7.52 -2.85
N SER A 294 15.75 -8.78 -3.10
CA SER A 294 16.04 -9.47 -4.37
C SER A 294 14.96 -9.29 -5.44
N TYR A 295 13.79 -8.74 -5.09
CA TYR A 295 12.68 -8.59 -6.03
C TYR A 295 12.80 -7.29 -6.83
N THR A 296 13.65 -7.31 -7.86
CA THR A 296 14.03 -6.11 -8.61
C THR A 296 12.91 -5.48 -9.45
N ARG A 297 11.78 -6.18 -9.65
CA ARG A 297 10.61 -5.60 -10.35
C ARG A 297 9.99 -4.43 -9.57
N ASP A 298 10.21 -4.37 -8.25
CA ASP A 298 9.77 -3.22 -7.43
C ASP A 298 10.51 -1.90 -7.78
N LYS A 299 11.53 -1.91 -8.65
CA LYS A 299 12.14 -0.67 -9.18
C LYS A 299 11.15 0.23 -9.90
N GLN A 300 10.08 -0.34 -10.46
CA GLN A 300 9.01 0.42 -11.14
C GLN A 300 7.99 1.01 -10.16
N MET A 301 8.06 0.67 -8.87
CA MET A 301 7.11 1.13 -7.86
C MET A 301 7.23 2.64 -7.69
N GLN A 302 6.10 3.33 -7.79
CA GLN A 302 5.99 4.77 -7.59
C GLN A 302 4.84 5.07 -6.63
N VAL A 303 5.16 5.65 -5.47
CA VAL A 303 4.19 5.93 -4.41
C VAL A 303 4.33 7.37 -3.91
N THR A 304 3.19 8.05 -3.75
CA THR A 304 3.09 9.35 -3.08
C THR A 304 2.46 9.16 -1.71
N ILE A 305 3.14 9.61 -0.66
CA ILE A 305 2.68 9.63 0.73
C ILE A 305 2.50 11.10 1.11
N ALA A 306 1.26 11.57 1.21
CA ALA A 306 0.99 13.00 1.37
C ALA A 306 -0.09 13.34 2.40
N TYR A 307 0.12 14.37 3.20
CA TYR A 307 -0.90 14.89 4.14
C TYR A 307 -1.41 13.89 5.18
N ASN A 308 -0.69 12.78 5.41
CA ASN A 308 -1.03 11.85 6.47
C ASN A 308 -0.59 12.39 7.83
N HIS A 309 -1.27 11.95 8.88
CA HIS A 309 -0.83 12.13 10.25
C HIS A 309 -0.39 10.78 10.81
N PHE A 310 0.91 10.68 11.10
CA PHE A 310 1.52 9.59 11.84
C PHE A 310 1.49 9.92 13.34
N GLY A 311 0.47 9.36 13.99
CA GLY A 311 0.03 9.68 15.35
C GLY A 311 0.66 8.80 16.41
N GLU A 312 0.05 8.79 17.59
CA GLU A 312 0.54 8.11 18.79
C GLU A 312 0.66 6.58 18.63
N GLY A 313 1.54 5.97 19.43
CA GLY A 313 1.71 4.53 19.50
C GLY A 313 2.32 3.88 18.24
N LEU A 314 2.91 4.67 17.34
CA LEU A 314 3.63 4.15 16.18
C LEU A 314 5.10 3.86 16.51
N ILE A 315 5.63 2.74 15.99
CA ILE A 315 7.03 2.36 16.24
C ILE A 315 7.92 2.69 15.04
N GLN A 316 7.56 2.22 13.83
CA GLN A 316 8.41 2.29 12.65
C GLN A 316 7.68 2.17 11.30
N ARG A 317 8.44 2.23 10.19
CA ARG A 317 8.01 1.99 8.81
C ARG A 317 6.97 2.99 8.29
N MET A 318 7.26 4.28 8.34
CA MET A 318 6.40 5.36 7.87
C MET A 318 7.03 6.19 6.74
N PRO A 319 7.36 5.63 5.57
CA PRO A 319 7.30 4.22 5.16
C PRO A 319 8.63 3.45 5.38
N ARG A 320 8.62 2.13 5.19
CA ARG A 320 9.82 1.33 4.86
C ARG A 320 9.80 0.95 3.38
N CYS A 321 10.80 1.39 2.63
CA CYS A 321 10.85 1.32 1.18
C CYS A 321 11.93 0.37 0.63
N ARG A 322 11.69 -0.21 -0.54
CA ARG A 322 12.69 -0.94 -1.34
C ARG A 322 12.60 -0.60 -2.82
N HIS A 323 13.75 -0.52 -3.50
CA HIS A 323 13.93 -0.29 -4.94
C HIS A 323 13.33 0.98 -5.56
N GLY A 324 12.01 1.16 -5.49
CA GLY A 324 11.25 2.15 -6.24
C GLY A 324 11.45 3.62 -5.84
N TYR A 325 10.52 4.45 -6.27
CA TYR A 325 10.51 5.89 -6.05
C TYR A 325 9.38 6.32 -5.12
N PHE A 326 9.73 7.03 -4.05
CA PHE A 326 8.82 7.39 -2.97
C PHE A 326 8.86 8.89 -2.73
N HIS A 327 7.71 9.54 -2.91
CA HIS A 327 7.53 10.95 -2.62
C HIS A 327 6.78 11.12 -1.30
N VAL A 328 7.48 11.52 -0.25
CA VAL A 328 6.96 11.73 1.10
C VAL A 328 6.83 13.23 1.33
N VAL A 329 5.61 13.76 1.26
CA VAL A 329 5.39 15.21 1.20
C VAL A 329 4.32 15.72 2.17
N ASN A 330 4.64 16.75 2.94
CA ASN A 330 3.69 17.43 3.82
C ASN A 330 2.92 16.53 4.81
N ASN A 331 3.55 15.46 5.32
CA ASN A 331 2.98 14.62 6.39
C ASN A 331 3.39 15.15 7.77
N ASP A 332 2.55 14.94 8.77
CA ASP A 332 2.84 15.25 10.18
C ASP A 332 3.24 13.99 10.95
N TYR A 333 4.50 13.94 11.37
CA TYR A 333 5.05 12.87 12.19
C TYR A 333 5.16 13.36 13.62
N THR A 334 4.22 12.92 14.45
CA THR A 334 4.16 13.33 15.85
C THR A 334 4.76 12.32 16.80
N HIS A 335 4.79 11.04 16.40
CA HIS A 335 5.36 9.96 17.19
C HIS A 335 6.04 8.91 16.31
N TRP A 336 7.14 8.38 16.81
CA TRP A 336 7.75 7.11 16.43
C TRP A 336 8.60 6.63 17.61
N GLU A 337 8.85 5.33 17.72
CA GLU A 337 9.71 4.79 18.77
C GLU A 337 11.10 4.38 18.27
N MET A 338 11.20 3.96 17.00
CA MET A 338 12.47 3.49 16.41
C MET A 338 12.99 4.41 15.30
N TYR A 339 12.19 4.63 14.24
CA TYR A 339 12.49 5.54 13.14
C TYR A 339 11.19 5.89 12.39
N ALA A 340 11.17 7.00 11.65
CA ALA A 340 10.04 7.31 10.78
C ALA A 340 10.21 6.67 9.41
N ILE A 341 11.23 7.07 8.66
CA ILE A 341 11.44 6.65 7.27
C ILE A 341 12.58 5.63 7.18
N GLY A 342 12.36 4.51 6.52
CA GLY A 342 13.40 3.50 6.37
C GLY A 342 13.43 2.84 5.00
N GLY A 343 14.44 1.99 4.80
CA GLY A 343 14.52 1.21 3.58
C GLY A 343 15.77 0.37 3.42
N SER A 344 15.72 -0.53 2.46
CA SER A 344 16.80 -1.43 2.02
C SER A 344 16.73 -1.59 0.49
N ALA A 345 17.78 -2.11 -0.14
CA ALA A 345 17.86 -2.26 -1.60
C ALA A 345 17.64 -0.97 -2.43
N ASN A 346 18.36 0.11 -2.09
CA ASN A 346 18.47 1.33 -2.90
C ASN A 346 17.15 2.01 -3.34
N PRO A 347 16.19 2.27 -2.43
CA PRO A 347 15.01 3.05 -2.78
C PRO A 347 15.40 4.52 -2.96
N THR A 348 14.69 5.21 -3.85
CA THR A 348 14.77 6.67 -3.94
C THR A 348 13.69 7.29 -3.07
N ILE A 349 14.10 8.05 -2.05
CA ILE A 349 13.18 8.69 -1.11
C ILE A 349 13.33 10.21 -1.19
N ASN A 350 12.23 10.86 -1.54
CA ASN A 350 12.10 12.31 -1.56
C ASN A 350 11.21 12.80 -0.42
N SER A 351 11.81 13.27 0.67
CA SER A 351 11.12 13.92 1.78
C SER A 351 11.05 15.44 1.52
N GLN A 352 9.84 16.00 1.41
CA GLN A 352 9.65 17.44 1.20
C GLN A 352 8.56 18.05 2.09
N GLY A 353 8.89 19.14 2.78
CA GLY A 353 7.93 19.94 3.54
C GLY A 353 7.17 19.19 4.63
N ASN A 354 7.66 18.05 5.11
CA ASN A 354 7.07 17.30 6.22
C ASN A 354 7.39 17.98 7.56
N ARG A 355 6.69 17.58 8.62
CA ARG A 355 6.99 17.97 10.00
C ARG A 355 7.34 16.73 10.80
N TYR A 356 8.53 16.73 11.41
CA TYR A 356 9.03 15.64 12.24
C TYR A 356 9.25 16.11 13.67
N LEU A 357 8.37 15.70 14.59
CA LEU A 357 8.55 15.91 16.02
C LEU A 357 9.15 14.66 16.64
N ALA A 358 10.47 14.68 16.87
CA ALA A 358 11.13 13.52 17.45
C ALA A 358 10.63 13.17 18.85
N PRO A 359 10.59 11.87 19.21
CA PRO A 359 10.27 11.43 20.56
C PRO A 359 11.30 11.93 21.56
N SER A 360 11.01 11.84 22.86
CA SER A 360 11.96 12.23 23.93
C SER A 360 13.21 11.35 23.96
N ASN A 361 13.11 10.09 23.54
CA ASN A 361 14.21 9.13 23.48
C ASN A 361 15.39 9.67 22.65
N PRO A 362 16.59 9.84 23.23
CA PRO A 362 17.76 10.36 22.52
C PRO A 362 18.28 9.42 21.41
N PHE A 363 17.93 8.13 21.46
CA PHE A 363 18.34 7.15 20.45
C PHE A 363 17.40 7.06 19.25
N ALA A 364 16.28 7.80 19.26
CA ALA A 364 15.28 7.81 18.20
C ALA A 364 15.14 9.21 17.56
N LYS A 365 16.21 10.00 17.57
CA LYS A 365 16.23 11.35 16.95
C LYS A 365 16.42 11.34 15.45
N GLU A 366 17.07 10.31 14.92
CA GLU A 366 17.23 10.15 13.48
C GLU A 366 15.89 9.74 12.85
N VAL A 367 15.41 10.56 11.92
CA VAL A 367 14.20 10.28 11.14
C VAL A 367 14.40 9.04 10.28
N THR A 368 15.63 8.84 9.78
CA THR A 368 15.96 7.85 8.75
C THR A 368 16.64 6.58 9.29
N LYS A 369 16.29 5.42 8.73
CA LYS A 369 16.94 4.14 9.03
C LYS A 369 17.26 3.34 7.77
N ARG A 370 18.55 3.12 7.52
CA ARG A 370 19.01 2.18 6.48
C ARG A 370 19.08 0.79 7.09
N VAL A 371 18.37 -0.16 6.49
CA VAL A 371 18.22 -1.51 7.04
C VAL A 371 19.15 -2.47 6.30
N GLU A 372 19.81 -3.37 7.05
CA GLU A 372 20.58 -4.51 6.53
C GLU A 372 21.66 -4.15 5.49
N THR A 373 22.33 -3.01 5.66
CA THR A 373 23.36 -2.55 4.72
C THR A 373 24.61 -2.06 5.45
N SER A 374 25.78 -2.38 4.91
CA SER A 374 27.06 -1.94 5.46
C SER A 374 27.32 -0.46 5.17
N ASP A 375 28.13 0.15 6.03
CA ASP A 375 28.54 1.53 5.86
C ASP A 375 29.30 1.73 4.54
N GLY A 376 28.75 2.57 3.66
CA GLY A 376 29.32 2.88 2.35
C GLY A 376 28.39 2.57 1.18
N VAL A 377 27.64 1.46 1.22
CA VAL A 377 26.74 1.07 0.11
C VAL A 377 25.58 2.05 -0.01
N TRP A 378 24.94 2.37 1.12
CA TRP A 378 23.78 3.26 1.15
C TRP A 378 24.10 4.72 0.83
N LYS A 379 25.37 5.13 0.87
CA LYS A 379 25.77 6.51 0.57
C LYS A 379 25.46 6.92 -0.87
N HIS A 380 25.32 5.94 -1.77
CA HIS A 380 24.91 6.15 -3.15
C HIS A 380 23.38 6.17 -3.34
N TRP A 381 22.60 5.80 -2.32
CA TRP A 381 21.14 5.81 -2.39
C TRP A 381 20.61 7.24 -2.32
N ASN A 382 19.63 7.58 -3.14
CA ASN A 382 19.11 8.93 -3.24
C ASN A 382 18.03 9.20 -2.18
N TRP A 383 18.45 9.62 -0.99
CA TRP A 383 17.55 10.02 0.11
C TRP A 383 17.72 11.50 0.38
N ARG A 384 16.67 12.28 0.10
CA ARG A 384 16.68 13.74 0.23
C ARG A 384 15.63 14.24 1.21
N SER A 385 15.94 15.37 1.82
CA SER A 385 15.08 16.13 2.74
C SER A 385 15.14 17.60 2.32
N GLU A 386 14.01 18.19 1.97
CA GLU A 386 13.92 19.58 1.51
C GLU A 386 12.73 20.30 2.16
N GLY A 387 12.99 21.43 2.83
CA GLY A 387 11.93 22.21 3.49
C GLY A 387 11.24 21.52 4.68
N ASP A 388 11.74 20.36 5.12
CA ASP A 388 11.23 19.63 6.27
C ASP A 388 11.46 20.41 7.59
N LEU A 389 10.46 20.40 8.47
CA LEU A 389 10.54 20.98 9.81
C LEU A 389 10.96 19.90 10.82
N LEU A 390 12.17 20.02 11.34
CA LEU A 390 12.76 19.08 12.29
C LEU A 390 12.67 19.65 13.71
N LEU A 391 11.92 18.99 14.59
CA LEU A 391 11.62 19.46 15.95
C LEU A 391 12.15 18.47 17.00
N ASN A 392 12.39 18.98 18.21
CA ASN A 392 12.86 18.20 19.36
C ASN A 392 14.14 17.39 19.08
N GLY A 393 15.08 17.97 18.33
CA GLY A 393 16.35 17.33 17.96
C GLY A 393 16.24 16.30 16.85
N ALA A 394 15.10 16.20 16.15
CA ALA A 394 15.00 15.38 14.95
C ALA A 394 16.08 15.78 13.94
N TYR A 395 16.63 14.80 13.24
CA TYR A 395 17.49 15.08 12.08
C TYR A 395 17.29 14.02 10.99
N PHE A 396 17.52 14.44 9.75
CA PHE A 396 17.48 13.58 8.58
C PHE A 396 18.89 13.46 8.03
N THR A 397 19.44 12.24 7.95
CA THR A 397 20.72 12.00 7.28
C THR A 397 20.46 11.78 5.78
N PRO A 398 20.82 12.70 4.86
CA PRO A 398 20.66 12.49 3.42
C PRO A 398 21.77 11.63 2.82
N SER A 399 21.57 11.16 1.59
CA SER A 399 22.56 10.41 0.81
C SER A 399 22.34 10.55 -0.70
N GLY A 400 23.31 10.08 -1.48
CA GLY A 400 23.29 10.14 -2.94
C GLY A 400 23.96 11.40 -3.48
N ALA A 401 24.11 11.45 -4.80
CA ALA A 401 24.80 12.55 -5.48
C ALA A 401 24.03 13.89 -5.45
N GLY A 402 22.80 13.89 -4.91
CA GLY A 402 21.83 14.95 -5.17
C GLY A 402 21.47 14.95 -6.65
N ALA A 403 20.29 14.48 -7.01
CA ALA A 403 19.92 14.45 -8.42
C ALA A 403 19.68 15.88 -8.93
N ALA A 404 20.20 16.20 -10.12
CA ALA A 404 20.12 17.49 -10.77
C ALA A 404 18.69 18.06 -10.76
N ALA A 405 18.56 19.37 -10.97
CA ALA A 405 17.30 20.14 -11.02
C ALA A 405 16.16 19.57 -11.90
N SER A 406 16.40 18.49 -12.65
CA SER A 406 15.38 17.66 -13.30
C SER A 406 14.44 17.00 -12.28
N TYR A 407 14.96 16.30 -11.27
CA TYR A 407 14.17 15.56 -10.26
C TYR A 407 13.44 16.44 -9.23
N ALA A 408 13.82 17.71 -9.09
CA ALA A 408 13.07 18.70 -8.32
C ALA A 408 11.72 19.02 -8.99
N ARG A 409 11.61 18.79 -10.30
CA ARG A 409 10.38 18.94 -11.07
C ARG A 409 9.68 17.62 -11.35
N ALA A 410 10.03 16.52 -10.65
CA ALA A 410 9.32 15.23 -10.61
C ALA A 410 8.31 15.12 -9.46
N SER A 411 8.19 16.15 -8.62
CA SER A 411 7.16 16.19 -7.58
C SER A 411 5.79 16.38 -8.22
N SER A 412 5.01 15.30 -8.35
CA SER A 412 3.60 15.29 -8.78
C SER A 412 2.66 16.09 -7.85
N LEU A 413 3.24 16.93 -7.00
CA LEU A 413 2.67 17.85 -6.05
C LEU A 413 3.83 18.74 -5.56
N GLY A 414 3.80 20.06 -5.81
CA GLY A 414 4.76 20.96 -5.18
C GLY A 414 4.56 21.02 -3.66
N ALA A 415 5.64 20.84 -2.90
CA ALA A 415 5.58 20.84 -1.44
C ALA A 415 5.15 22.21 -0.88
N LYS A 416 4.21 22.19 0.06
CA LYS A 416 3.82 23.35 0.86
C LYS A 416 4.85 23.58 1.99
N SER A 417 4.85 24.79 2.56
CA SER A 417 5.66 25.09 3.74
C SER A 417 5.35 24.11 4.88
N SER A 418 6.40 23.54 5.49
CA SER A 418 6.29 22.63 6.62
C SER A 418 5.63 23.28 7.86
N SER A 419 5.65 24.62 7.96
CA SER A 419 4.90 25.35 8.99
C SER A 419 3.38 25.19 8.89
N MET A 420 2.85 24.86 7.71
CA MET A 420 1.41 24.63 7.51
C MET A 420 1.01 23.17 7.72
N VAL A 421 1.96 22.25 7.93
CA VAL A 421 1.67 20.81 8.03
C VAL A 421 0.64 20.50 9.12
N GLY A 422 0.77 21.10 10.30
CA GLY A 422 -0.19 20.89 11.38
C GLY A 422 -1.63 21.32 11.02
N SER A 423 -1.81 22.34 10.17
CA SER A 423 -3.15 22.77 9.73
C SER A 423 -3.68 21.96 8.54
N ILE A 424 -2.84 21.68 7.54
CA ILE A 424 -3.28 20.95 6.32
C ILE A 424 -3.53 19.46 6.57
N THR A 425 -3.02 18.92 7.69
CA THR A 425 -3.26 17.53 8.15
C THR A 425 -4.22 17.42 9.32
N SER A 426 -4.79 18.54 9.81
CA SER A 426 -5.68 18.53 10.99
C SER A 426 -6.98 17.73 10.79
N GLY A 427 -7.33 17.45 9.53
CA GLY A 427 -8.46 16.62 9.13
C GLY A 427 -8.10 15.19 8.74
N ALA A 428 -6.86 14.74 8.96
CA ALA A 428 -6.44 13.39 8.62
C ALA A 428 -7.28 12.33 9.33
N GLY A 429 -7.50 11.19 8.67
CA GLY A 429 -8.38 10.13 9.12
C GLY A 429 -9.81 10.29 8.59
N VAL A 430 -10.73 9.51 9.16
CA VAL A 430 -12.14 9.52 8.74
C VAL A 430 -12.80 10.86 9.06
N LEU A 431 -13.49 11.42 8.07
CA LEU A 431 -14.20 12.69 8.20
C LEU A 431 -15.64 12.51 8.69
N SER A 432 -16.06 13.39 9.60
CA SER A 432 -17.45 13.48 10.09
C SER A 432 -18.37 14.25 9.13
N CYS A 433 -18.53 13.78 7.89
CA CYS A 433 -19.37 14.44 6.89
C CYS A 433 -20.87 14.39 7.26
N ARG A 434 -21.61 15.49 7.08
CA ARG A 434 -23.08 15.52 7.23
C ARG A 434 -23.76 15.98 5.95
N ARG A 435 -24.92 15.40 5.63
CA ARG A 435 -25.71 15.80 4.45
C ARG A 435 -26.12 17.27 4.56
N GLY A 436 -26.04 18.00 3.43
CA GLY A 436 -26.38 19.42 3.37
C GLY A 436 -25.40 20.35 4.08
N ARG A 437 -24.24 19.85 4.51
CA ARG A 437 -23.14 20.63 5.09
C ARG A 437 -21.84 20.29 4.37
N GLN A 438 -20.88 21.20 4.45
CA GLN A 438 -19.49 20.88 4.11
C GLN A 438 -19.05 19.69 4.96
N CYS A 439 -18.30 18.79 4.32
CA CYS A 439 -17.48 17.86 5.07
C CYS A 439 -16.21 18.62 5.51
#